data_AF-A0A6I4M565-F1
#
_entry.id   AF-A0A6I4M565-F1
#
_cell.length_a   1.000
_cell.length_b   1.000
_cell.length_c   1.000
_cell.angle_alpha   90.00
_cell.angle_beta   90.00
_cell.angle_gamma   90.00
#
_symmetry.space_group_name_H-M   'P 1'
#
loop_
_entity.id
_entity.type
_entity.pdbx_description
1 polymer ?
#
loop_
_entity_poly.entity_id
_entity_poly.type
_entity_poly.pdbx_seq_one_letter_code
_entity_poly.pdbx_strand_id
1 'polypeptide(L)'
;MDPQKLKDNFAQVGAHGIIVAEYFYADLFAREPQLRSMFPAAMSKQHEVLLGALSQIVSSVDDTDTLVPFLQDLGRRHHGFGVAAEHYAPVGASLLATLAYFSGPDWNEDLERDWAAAYGLVAKVMTEAAAEPVA
;
A
#
# COMPACT_ATOMS: atom_id res chain seq x y z
N MET A 1 3.65 -8.03 -14.76
CA MET A 1 4.19 -7.78 -13.43
C MET A 1 5.53 -8.45 -13.31
N ASP A 2 6.59 -7.66 -13.29
CA ASP A 2 7.96 -8.09 -12.98
C ASP A 2 8.24 -7.86 -11.47
N PRO A 3 8.32 -8.93 -10.64
CA PRO A 3 8.60 -8.81 -9.21
C PRO A 3 9.90 -8.09 -8.88
N GLN A 4 10.96 -8.31 -9.68
CA GLN A 4 12.27 -7.71 -9.42
C GLN A 4 12.22 -6.21 -9.70
N LYS A 5 11.56 -5.80 -10.79
CA LYS A 5 11.35 -4.38 -11.10
C LYS A 5 10.60 -3.63 -9.99
N LEU A 6 9.59 -4.26 -9.39
CA LEU A 6 8.87 -3.69 -8.24
C LEU A 6 9.76 -3.55 -7.01
N LYS A 7 10.55 -4.58 -6.69
CA LYS A 7 11.51 -4.56 -5.58
C LYS A 7 12.55 -3.46 -5.74
N ASP A 8 13.15 -3.36 -6.94
CA ASP A 8 14.18 -2.36 -7.24
C ASP A 8 13.61 -0.93 -7.16
N ASN A 9 12.42 -0.71 -7.74
CA ASN A 9 11.77 0.60 -7.66
C ASN A 9 11.37 0.97 -6.22
N PHE A 10 10.82 0.02 -5.45
CA PHE A 10 10.48 0.28 -4.06
C PHE A 10 11.72 0.60 -3.21
N ALA A 11 12.85 -0.07 -3.46
CA ALA A 11 14.11 0.23 -2.78
C ALA A 11 14.61 1.65 -3.12
N GLN A 12 14.51 2.05 -4.40
CA GLN A 12 14.86 3.39 -4.87
C GLN A 12 13.98 4.47 -4.23
N VAL A 13 12.66 4.27 -4.23
CA VAL A 13 11.71 5.18 -3.56
C VAL A 13 11.94 5.21 -2.05
N GLY A 14 12.13 4.05 -1.42
CA GLY A 14 12.35 3.92 0.02
C GLY A 14 13.63 4.59 0.54
N ALA A 15 14.63 4.79 -0.32
CA ALA A 15 15.87 5.50 0.03
C ALA A 15 15.65 6.97 0.42
N HIS A 16 14.50 7.55 0.08
CA HIS A 16 14.09 8.87 0.52
C HIS A 16 13.66 8.91 2.00
N GLY A 17 13.41 7.75 2.63
CA GLY A 17 13.09 7.63 4.05
C GLY A 17 11.66 8.07 4.39
N ILE A 18 11.49 8.72 5.55
CA ILE A 18 10.16 8.98 6.13
C ILE A 18 9.27 9.89 5.27
N ILE A 19 9.88 10.75 4.44
CA ILE A 19 9.15 11.70 3.58
C ILE A 19 8.26 10.98 2.56
N VAL A 20 8.55 9.72 2.23
CA VAL A 20 7.72 8.89 1.36
C VAL A 20 6.34 8.68 1.98
N ALA A 21 6.30 8.34 3.27
CA ALA A 21 5.05 8.15 3.99
C ALA A 21 4.31 9.48 4.22
N GLU A 22 5.05 10.56 4.47
CA GLU A 22 4.47 11.90 4.62
C GLU A 22 3.77 12.35 3.32
N TYR A 23 4.42 12.17 2.18
CA TYR A 23 3.83 12.46 0.88
C TYR A 23 2.58 11.60 0.63
N PHE A 24 2.66 10.28 0.89
CA PHE A 24 1.54 9.37 0.74
C PHE A 24 0.32 9.83 1.54
N TYR A 25 0.48 10.15 2.83
CA TYR A 25 -0.63 10.59 3.66
C TYR A 25 -1.15 11.97 3.28
N ALA A 26 -0.28 12.89 2.85
CA ALA A 26 -0.69 14.19 2.35
C ALA A 26 -1.56 14.07 1.10
N ASP A 27 -1.14 13.26 0.12
CA ASP A 27 -1.90 13.00 -1.11
C ASP A 27 -3.22 12.24 -0.80
N LEU A 28 -3.19 11.24 0.07
CA LEU A 28 -4.38 10.49 0.49
C LEU A 28 -5.44 11.39 1.12
N PHE A 29 -5.06 12.25 2.07
CA PHE A 29 -6.00 13.13 2.75
C PHE A 29 -6.42 14.34 1.90
N ALA A 30 -5.64 14.71 0.89
CA ALA A 30 -6.07 15.68 -0.11
C ALA A 30 -7.14 15.09 -1.05
N ARG A 31 -7.02 13.81 -1.42
CA ARG A 31 -8.00 13.09 -2.25
C ARG A 31 -9.27 12.75 -1.50
N GLU A 32 -9.13 12.19 -0.30
CA GLU A 32 -10.25 11.72 0.52
C GLU A 32 -10.13 12.23 1.97
N PRO A 33 -10.50 13.50 2.22
CA PRO A 33 -10.36 14.12 3.54
C PRO A 33 -11.03 13.35 4.67
N GLN A 34 -12.13 12.65 4.38
CA GLN A 34 -12.87 11.83 5.35
C GLN A 34 -12.06 10.66 5.89
N LEU A 35 -11.06 10.15 5.15
CA LEU A 35 -10.20 9.07 5.65
C LEU A 35 -9.33 9.53 6.83
N ARG A 36 -9.09 10.84 6.98
CA ARG A 36 -8.24 11.37 8.06
C ARG A 36 -8.72 10.95 9.45
N SER A 37 -10.04 10.85 9.67
CA SER A 37 -10.59 10.46 10.97
C SER A 37 -10.35 8.99 11.34
N MET A 38 -9.95 8.16 10.38
CA MET A 38 -9.59 6.76 10.62
C MET A 38 -8.15 6.60 11.14
N PHE A 39 -7.35 7.66 11.12
CA PHE A 39 -5.94 7.64 11.52
C PHE A 39 -5.72 8.45 12.82
N PRO A 40 -4.71 8.09 13.63
CA PRO A 40 -4.39 8.83 14.85
C PRO A 40 -4.03 10.29 14.57
N ALA A 41 -4.14 11.16 15.60
CA ALA A 41 -3.69 12.55 15.50
C ALA A 41 -2.17 12.63 15.27
N ALA A 42 -1.40 11.84 16.01
CA ALA A 42 0.04 11.70 15.86
C ALA A 42 0.38 10.62 14.81
N MET A 43 0.98 11.05 13.69
CA MET A 43 1.19 10.20 12.52
C MET A 43 2.56 9.53 12.45
N SER A 44 3.56 9.94 13.25
CA SER A 44 4.94 9.44 13.13
C SER A 44 5.03 7.92 13.18
N LYS A 45 4.35 7.28 14.15
CA LYS A 45 4.30 5.82 14.25
C LYS A 45 3.54 5.19 13.07
N GLN A 46 2.52 5.87 12.56
CA GLN A 46 1.72 5.38 11.44
C GLN A 46 2.53 5.38 10.13
N HIS A 47 3.43 6.34 9.95
CA HIS A 47 4.36 6.37 8.83
C HIS A 47 5.28 5.15 8.83
N GLU A 48 5.86 4.80 9.99
CA GLU A 48 6.69 3.61 10.13
C GLU A 48 5.92 2.31 9.87
N VAL A 49 4.69 2.21 10.38
CA VAL A 49 3.81 1.06 10.15
C VAL A 49 3.51 0.87 8.67
N LEU A 50 3.22 1.96 7.94
CA LEU A 50 2.99 1.92 6.50
C LEU A 50 4.22 1.40 5.75
N LEU A 51 5.39 2.00 5.99
CA LEU A 51 6.62 1.62 5.28
C LEU A 51 7.02 0.17 5.60
N GLY A 52 6.87 -0.27 6.85
CA GLY A 52 7.13 -1.66 7.24
C GLY A 52 6.21 -2.65 6.52
N ALA A 53 4.91 -2.36 6.48
CA ALA A 53 3.94 -3.20 5.79
C ALA A 53 4.18 -3.27 4.28
N LEU A 54 4.42 -2.13 3.63
CA LEU A 54 4.75 -2.09 2.20
C LEU A 54 6.05 -2.83 1.89
N SER A 55 7.09 -2.65 2.72
CA SER A 55 8.36 -3.36 2.57
C SER A 55 8.16 -4.88 2.64
N GLN A 56 7.35 -5.36 3.59
CA GLN A 56 7.06 -6.78 3.69
C GLN A 56 6.32 -7.30 2.45
N ILE A 57 5.26 -6.60 2.01
CA ILE A 57 4.48 -6.96 0.83
C ILE A 57 5.37 -7.05 -0.42
N VAL A 58 6.18 -6.02 -0.66
CA VAL A 58 7.05 -5.95 -1.84
C VAL A 58 8.16 -7.00 -1.78
N SER A 59 8.73 -7.26 -0.60
CA SER A 59 9.78 -8.28 -0.45
C SER A 59 9.30 -9.69 -0.76
N SER A 60 8.00 -9.96 -0.58
CA SER A 60 7.35 -11.26 -0.78
C SER A 60 6.47 -11.31 -2.02
N VAL A 61 6.55 -10.34 -2.94
CA VAL A 61 5.64 -10.24 -4.11
C VAL A 61 5.76 -11.43 -5.09
N ASP A 62 6.84 -12.19 -5.01
CA ASP A 62 7.10 -13.45 -5.73
C ASP A 62 6.98 -14.72 -4.86
N ASP A 63 6.66 -14.58 -3.57
CA ASP A 63 6.43 -15.68 -2.63
C ASP A 63 4.98 -15.63 -2.12
N THR A 64 4.08 -16.23 -2.91
CA THR A 64 2.65 -16.25 -2.61
C THR A 64 2.31 -17.03 -1.35
N ASP A 65 3.08 -18.07 -1.01
CA ASP A 65 2.84 -18.92 0.15
C ASP A 65 3.04 -18.14 1.45
N THR A 66 3.97 -17.18 1.45
CA THR A 66 4.16 -16.24 2.56
C THR A 66 3.24 -15.03 2.46
N LEU A 67 3.08 -14.45 1.26
CA LEU A 67 2.38 -13.18 1.08
C LEU A 67 0.88 -13.30 1.32
N VAL A 68 0.22 -14.34 0.80
CA VAL A 68 -1.25 -14.46 0.87
C VAL A 68 -1.73 -14.56 2.32
N PRO A 69 -1.20 -15.45 3.19
CA PRO A 69 -1.62 -15.51 4.59
C PRO A 69 -1.41 -14.19 5.35
N PHE A 70 -0.31 -13.50 5.06
CA PHE A 70 -0.04 -12.19 5.65
C PHE A 70 -1.09 -11.15 5.23
N LEU A 71 -1.43 -11.09 3.94
CA LEU A 71 -2.45 -10.18 3.43
C LEU A 71 -3.85 -10.49 3.97
N GLN A 72 -4.18 -11.77 4.13
CA GLN A 72 -5.46 -12.16 4.71
C GLN A 72 -5.59 -11.71 6.17
N ASP A 73 -4.54 -11.90 6.98
CA ASP A 73 -4.51 -11.39 8.35
C ASP A 73 -4.59 -9.86 8.40
N LEU A 74 -3.84 -9.19 7.52
CA LEU A 74 -3.87 -7.74 7.41
C LEU A 74 -5.27 -7.24 7.03
N GLY A 75 -5.96 -7.92 6.10
CA GLY A 75 -7.34 -7.63 5.67
C GLY A 75 -8.34 -7.74 6.82
N ARG A 76 -8.30 -8.83 7.60
CA ARG A 76 -9.14 -8.98 8.80
C ARG A 76 -8.90 -7.89 9.84
N ARG A 77 -7.65 -7.50 10.08
CA ARG A 77 -7.32 -6.36 10.96
C ARG A 77 -7.87 -5.04 10.43
N HIS A 78 -7.72 -4.78 9.12
CA HIS A 78 -8.26 -3.58 8.47
C HIS A 78 -9.78 -3.51 8.58
N HIS A 79 -10.47 -4.64 8.42
CA HIS A 79 -11.91 -4.72 8.65
C HIS A 79 -12.27 -4.31 10.09
N GLY A 80 -11.53 -4.82 11.09
CA GLY A 80 -11.69 -4.43 12.49
C GLY A 80 -11.45 -2.94 12.77
N PHE A 81 -10.73 -2.24 11.90
CA PHE A 81 -10.54 -0.78 11.95
C PHE A 81 -11.63 0.01 11.21
N GLY A 82 -12.64 -0.66 10.66
CA GLY A 82 -13.70 -0.04 9.88
C GLY A 82 -13.31 0.26 8.43
N VAL A 83 -12.26 -0.39 7.90
CA VAL A 83 -11.91 -0.27 6.48
C VAL A 83 -12.93 -1.03 5.63
N ALA A 84 -13.50 -0.33 4.65
CA ALA A 84 -14.42 -0.87 3.66
C ALA A 84 -13.76 -0.94 2.27
N ALA A 85 -14.37 -1.69 1.36
CA ALA A 85 -13.87 -1.87 -0.02
C ALA A 85 -13.63 -0.53 -0.75
N GLU A 86 -14.48 0.47 -0.50
CA GLU A 86 -14.37 1.81 -1.09
C GLU A 86 -13.10 2.57 -0.67
N HIS A 87 -12.49 2.23 0.47
CA HIS A 87 -11.28 2.89 0.94
C HIS A 87 -10.00 2.43 0.21
N TYR A 88 -10.02 1.30 -0.51
CA TYR A 88 -8.83 0.79 -1.20
C TYR A 88 -8.51 1.60 -2.46
N ALA A 89 -9.50 2.00 -3.26
CA ALA A 89 -9.26 2.79 -4.47
C ALA A 89 -8.43 4.07 -4.23
N PRO A 90 -8.76 4.95 -3.25
CA PRO A 90 -7.97 6.14 -2.99
C PRO A 90 -6.58 5.84 -2.40
N VAL A 91 -6.46 4.77 -1.61
CA VAL A 91 -5.15 4.30 -1.10
C VAL A 91 -4.25 3.87 -2.25
N GLY A 92 -4.77 3.10 -3.21
CA GLY A 92 -4.03 2.70 -4.40
C GLY A 92 -3.57 3.89 -5.23
N ALA A 93 -4.48 4.83 -5.51
CA ALA A 93 -4.15 6.05 -6.23
C ALA A 93 -3.03 6.86 -5.54
N SER A 94 -3.08 6.95 -4.21
CA SER A 94 -2.07 7.69 -3.43
C SER A 94 -0.72 6.97 -3.40
N LEU A 95 -0.72 5.63 -3.35
CA LEU A 95 0.50 4.83 -3.46
C LEU A 95 1.16 5.02 -4.83
N LEU A 96 0.40 4.93 -5.92
CA LEU A 96 0.88 5.15 -7.29
C LEU A 96 1.44 6.57 -7.46
N ALA A 97 0.74 7.59 -6.97
CA ALA A 97 1.20 8.98 -7.00
C ALA A 97 2.52 9.18 -6.22
N THR A 98 2.65 8.52 -5.07
CA THR A 98 3.87 8.56 -4.24
C THR A 98 5.04 7.91 -4.97
N LEU A 99 4.84 6.70 -5.52
CA LEU A 99 5.86 6.00 -6.28
C LEU A 99 6.31 6.82 -7.49
N ALA A 100 5.36 7.38 -8.26
CA ALA A 100 5.67 8.23 -9.40
C ALA A 100 6.50 9.47 -9.01
N TYR A 101 6.11 10.16 -7.95
CA TYR A 101 6.81 11.36 -7.48
C TYR A 101 8.27 11.07 -7.12
N PHE A 102 8.54 10.01 -6.36
CA PHE A 102 9.90 9.67 -5.92
C PHE A 102 10.71 8.90 -6.97
N SER A 103 10.06 8.27 -7.95
CA SER A 103 10.75 7.62 -9.08
C SER A 103 11.25 8.64 -10.11
N GLY A 104 10.62 9.82 -10.19
CA GLY A 104 11.05 10.89 -11.08
C GLY A 104 11.13 10.42 -12.54
N PRO A 105 12.24 10.63 -13.26
CA PRO A 105 12.39 10.21 -14.66
C PRO A 105 12.31 8.70 -14.90
N ASP A 106 12.49 7.88 -13.87
CA ASP A 106 12.44 6.42 -13.99
C ASP A 106 10.99 5.90 -14.00
N TRP A 107 10.00 6.75 -13.66
CA TRP A 107 8.59 6.41 -13.76
C TRP A 107 8.13 6.33 -15.22
N ASN A 108 7.49 5.22 -15.59
CA ASN A 108 6.95 4.98 -16.92
C ASN A 108 5.67 4.14 -16.87
N GLU A 109 4.94 4.10 -17.98
CA GLU A 109 3.67 3.38 -18.12
C GLU A 109 3.77 1.89 -17.76
N ASP A 110 4.91 1.26 -18.05
CA ASP A 110 5.14 -0.15 -17.71
C ASP A 110 5.25 -0.37 -16.21
N LEU A 111 5.98 0.51 -15.51
CA LEU A 111 6.14 0.46 -14.07
C LEU A 111 4.83 0.80 -13.35
N GLU A 112 4.09 1.80 -13.84
CA GLU A 112 2.76 2.15 -13.33
C GLU A 112 1.78 0.99 -13.44
N ARG A 113 1.70 0.35 -14.61
CA ARG A 113 0.84 -0.82 -14.83
C ARG A 113 1.20 -1.97 -13.89
N ASP A 114 2.49 -2.26 -13.70
CA ASP A 114 2.93 -3.33 -12.82
C ASP A 114 2.60 -3.04 -11.35
N TRP A 115 2.78 -1.80 -10.89
CA TRP A 115 2.37 -1.38 -9.55
C TRP A 115 0.86 -1.41 -9.34
N ALA A 116 0.08 -0.96 -10.33
CA ALA A 116 -1.37 -1.00 -10.28
C ALA A 116 -1.88 -2.46 -10.22
N ALA A 117 -1.27 -3.37 -10.98
CA ALA A 117 -1.59 -4.79 -10.91
C ALA A 117 -1.24 -5.40 -9.54
N ALA A 118 -0.05 -5.11 -9.00
CA ALA A 118 0.36 -5.58 -7.69
C ALA A 118 -0.57 -5.08 -6.58
N TYR A 119 -0.90 -3.78 -6.57
CA TYR A 119 -1.84 -3.19 -5.62
C TYR A 119 -3.23 -3.80 -5.73
N GLY A 120 -3.72 -4.02 -6.96
CA GLY A 120 -5.02 -4.65 -7.20
C GLY A 120 -5.12 -6.05 -6.60
N LEU A 121 -4.06 -6.85 -6.70
CA LEU A 121 -4.00 -8.17 -6.07
C LEU A 121 -4.02 -8.06 -4.53
N VAL A 122 -3.24 -7.15 -3.96
CA VAL A 122 -3.22 -6.89 -2.51
C VAL A 122 -4.59 -6.48 -2.00
N ALA A 123 -5.20 -5.48 -2.63
CA ALA A 123 -6.51 -4.96 -2.26
C ALA A 123 -7.60 -6.05 -2.36
N LYS A 124 -7.54 -6.88 -3.42
CA LYS A 124 -8.46 -8.02 -3.60
C LYS A 124 -8.34 -9.02 -2.44
N VAL A 125 -7.14 -9.52 -2.15
CA VAL A 125 -6.92 -10.52 -1.09
C VAL A 125 -7.35 -9.98 0.28
N MET A 126 -7.02 -8.72 0.59
CA MET A 126 -7.41 -8.09 1.85
C MET A 126 -8.93 -7.91 1.95
N THR A 127 -9.60 -7.51 0.86
CA THR A 127 -11.05 -7.31 0.82
C THR A 127 -11.80 -8.62 0.95
N GLU A 128 -11.34 -9.69 0.29
CA GLU A 128 -11.93 -11.03 0.39
C GLU A 128 -11.80 -11.57 1.82
N ALA A 129 -10.61 -11.44 2.42
CA ALA A 129 -10.37 -11.88 3.81
C ALA A 129 -11.16 -11.09 4.85
N ALA A 130 -11.49 -9.82 4.57
CA ALA A 130 -12.34 -9.00 5.42
C ALA A 130 -13.80 -9.48 5.45
N ALA A 131 -14.27 -10.15 4.39
CA ALA A 131 -15.63 -10.66 4.27
C ALA A 131 -15.81 -12.07 4.87
N GLU A 132 -14.72 -12.76 5.21
CA GLU A 132 -14.78 -14.10 5.82
C GLU A 132 -15.21 -14.00 7.30
N PRO A 133 -16.23 -14.77 7.73
CA PRO A 133 -16.58 -14.88 9.14
C PRO A 133 -15.38 -15.44 9.92
N VAL A 134 -15.06 -14.84 11.07
CA VAL A 134 -14.14 -15.47 12.03
C VAL A 134 -14.78 -16.77 12.48
N ALA A 135 -14.16 -17.89 12.11
CA ALA A 135 -14.60 -19.24 12.50
C ALA A 135 -14.50 -19.46 14.02
#